data_AF-A0A7J4EU37-F1
#
_entry.id   AF-A0A7J4EU37-F1
#
_cell.length_a   1.000
_cell.length_b   1.000
_cell.length_c   1.000
_cell.angle_alpha   90.00
_cell.angle_beta   90.00
_cell.angle_gamma   90.00
#
_symmetry.space_group_name_H-M   'P 1'
#
loop_
_entity.id
_entity.type
_entity.pdbx_description
1 polymer ?
#
loop_
_entity_poly.entity_id
_entity_poly.type
_entity_poly.pdbx_seq_one_letter_code
_entity_poly.pdbx_strand_id
1 'polypeptide(L)' 'MGILNLKRNAEKLIKYGKNPETPVAVIEKGCTREQRVVTGKLSSIANIVEKEGIKAPAVIVIGEVVNLREKLLPFLDF' A
#
# COMPACT_ATOMS: atom_id res chain seq x y z
N MET A 1 -2.52 10.10 11.18
CA MET A 1 -2.80 10.28 9.74
C MET A 1 -1.92 9.30 8.96
N GLY A 2 -2.32 8.85 7.76
CA GLY A 2 -1.58 7.80 7.02
C GLY A 2 -1.76 6.40 7.62
N ILE A 3 -0.65 5.68 7.86
CA ILE A 3 -0.61 4.29 8.37
C ILE A 3 -1.48 4.05 9.59
N LEU A 4 -1.41 4.92 10.60
CA LEU A 4 -2.18 4.79 11.85
C LEU A 4 -3.70 4.74 11.62
N ASN A 5 -4.19 5.34 10.53
CA ASN A 5 -5.61 5.37 10.20
C ASN A 5 -5.95 4.48 8.98
N LEU A 6 -5.02 3.64 8.51
CA LEU A 6 -5.17 2.89 7.26
C LEU A 6 -6.43 2.03 7.26
N LYS A 7 -6.66 1.25 8.33
CA LYS A 7 -7.87 0.40 8.47
C LYS A 7 -9.15 1.21 8.31
N ARG A 8 -9.29 2.28 9.11
CA ARG A 8 -10.46 3.18 9.08
C ARG A 8 -10.66 3.84 7.71
N ASN A 9 -9.58 4.24 7.05
CA ASN A 9 -9.64 4.88 5.73
C ASN A 9 -10.05 3.88 4.65
N ALA A 10 -9.50 2.66 4.67
CA ALA A 10 -9.86 1.59 3.75
C ALA A 10 -11.35 1.21 3.89
N GLU A 11 -11.83 1.02 5.12
CA GLU A 11 -13.25 0.76 5.42
C GLU A 11 -14.16 1.88 4.89
N LYS A 12 -13.78 3.16 5.08
CA LYS A 12 -14.54 4.29 4.54
C LYS A 12 -14.55 4.30 3.01
N LEU A 13 -13.41 4.09 2.36
CA LEU A 13 -13.34 4.05 0.89
C LEU A 13 -14.24 2.96 0.33
N ILE A 14 -14.24 1.77 0.92
CA ILE A 14 -15.13 0.67 0.54
C ILE A 14 -16.60 1.07 0.76
N LYS A 15 -16.92 1.62 1.94
CA LYS A 15 -18.27 2.08 2.27
C LYS A 15 -18.82 3.09 1.25
N TYR A 16 -17.97 3.96 0.71
CA TYR A 16 -18.35 4.98 -0.27
C TYR A 16 -18.17 4.54 -1.74
N GLY A 17 -18.05 3.23 -1.99
CA GLY A 17 -18.16 2.66 -3.34
C GLY A 17 -16.85 2.29 -4.02
N LYS A 18 -15.70 2.38 -3.34
CA LYS A 18 -14.45 1.85 -3.89
C LYS A 18 -14.47 0.32 -3.85
N ASN A 19 -14.10 -0.33 -4.95
CA ASN A 19 -14.04 -1.79 -5.03
C ASN A 19 -13.08 -2.35 -3.93
N PRO A 20 -13.51 -3.28 -3.06
CA PRO A 20 -12.64 -3.94 -2.07
C PRO A 20 -11.40 -4.60 -2.66
N GLU A 21 -11.48 -5.02 -3.92
CA GLU A 21 -10.41 -5.68 -4.66
C GLU A 21 -9.40 -4.69 -5.26
N THR A 22 -9.64 -3.37 -5.12
CA THR A 22 -8.72 -2.34 -5.64
C THR A 22 -7.31 -2.61 -5.11
N PRO A 23 -6.29 -2.69 -5.99
CA PRO A 23 -4.90 -2.84 -5.59
C PRO A 23 -4.41 -1.68 -4.70
N VAL A 24 -3.64 -2.00 -3.67
CA VAL A 24 -3.00 -1.04 -2.77
C VAL A 24 -1.54 -1.41 -2.56
N ALA A 25 -0.67 -0.41 -2.60
CA ALA A 25 0.72 -0.52 -2.18
C ALA A 25 0.97 0.39 -0.97
N VAL A 26 1.83 -0.08 -0.07
CA VAL A 26 2.37 0.71 1.04
C VAL A 26 3.88 0.67 0.96
N ILE A 27 4.49 1.85 0.88
CA ILE A 27 5.92 2.05 0.65
C ILE A 27 6.50 2.73 1.90
N GLU A 28 7.19 1.98 2.73
CA GLU A 28 7.91 2.47 3.91
C GLU A 28 9.31 2.93 3.51
N LYS A 29 9.79 4.06 4.08
CA LYS A 29 11.15 4.58 3.86
C LYS A 29 11.54 4.62 2.37
N GLY A 30 10.63 5.16 1.54
CA GLY A 30 10.79 5.22 0.10
C GLY A 30 12.10 5.91 -0.35
N CYS A 31 12.69 5.41 -1.44
CA CYS A 31 13.97 5.87 -2.00
C CYS A 31 15.19 5.72 -1.05
N THR A 32 15.11 4.84 -0.05
CA THR A 32 16.22 4.51 0.83
C THR A 32 16.61 3.03 0.70
N ARG A 33 17.78 2.66 1.22
CA ARG A 33 18.21 1.25 1.30
C ARG A 33 17.34 0.39 2.22
N GLU A 34 16.59 1.01 3.11
CA GLU A 34 15.69 0.35 4.06
C GLU A 34 14.24 0.32 3.55
N GLN A 35 14.02 0.61 2.27
CA GLN A 35 12.68 0.63 1.69
C GLN A 35 12.00 -0.74 1.81
N ARG A 36 10.80 -0.76 2.36
CA ARG A 36 9.93 -1.94 2.35
C ARG A 36 8.65 -1.61 1.60
N VAL A 37 8.25 -2.50 0.70
CA VAL A 37 7.01 -2.36 -0.08
C VAL A 37 6.14 -3.57 0.19
N VAL A 38 4.91 -3.34 0.64
CA VAL A 38 3.89 -4.37 0.74
C VAL A 38 2.73 -4.03 -0.18
N THR A 39 2.17 -5.03 -0.83
CA THR A 39 1.03 -4.90 -1.75
C THR A 39 -0.11 -5.78 -1.29
N GLY A 40 -1.33 -5.36 -1.60
CA GLY A 40 -2.53 -6.11 -1.26
C GLY A 40 -3.78 -5.51 -1.88
N LYS A 41 -4.93 -5.94 -1.41
CA LYS A 41 -6.22 -5.40 -1.81
C LYS A 41 -6.67 -4.36 -0.78
N LEU A 42 -7.54 -3.44 -1.18
CA LEU A 42 -8.09 -2.43 -0.26
C LEU A 42 -8.75 -3.08 0.96
N SER A 43 -9.38 -4.24 0.80
CA SER A 43 -9.97 -5.05 1.86
C SER A 43 -8.96 -5.68 2.84
N SER A 44 -7.72 -5.96 2.40
CA SER A 44 -6.76 -6.75 3.17
C SER A 44 -5.51 -5.97 3.59
N ILE A 45 -5.25 -4.80 3.00
CA ILE A 45 -3.97 -4.09 3.14
C ILE A 45 -3.64 -3.70 4.58
N ALA A 46 -4.65 -3.35 5.39
CA ALA A 46 -4.44 -3.00 6.78
C ALA A 46 -3.87 -4.17 7.60
N ASN A 47 -4.38 -5.39 7.37
CA ASN A 47 -3.91 -6.60 8.04
C ASN A 47 -2.49 -6.97 7.60
N ILE A 48 -2.19 -6.78 6.30
CA ILE A 48 -0.83 -7.02 5.76
C ILE A 48 0.16 -6.06 6.40
N VAL A 49 -0.16 -4.76 6.47
CA VAL A 49 0.67 -3.74 7.11
C VAL A 49 0.96 -4.06 8.58
N GLU A 50 -0.05 -4.50 9.32
CA GLU A 50 0.08 -4.88 10.73
C GLU A 50 0.99 -6.11 10.89
N LYS A 51 0.75 -7.15 10.09
CA LYS A 51 1.53 -8.39 10.11
C LYS A 51 3.01 -8.16 9.77
N GLU A 52 3.28 -7.31 8.77
CA GLU A 52 4.64 -7.00 8.29
C GLU A 52 5.34 -5.92 9.15
N GLY A 53 4.64 -5.37 10.16
CA GLY A 53 5.18 -4.36 11.06
C GLY A 53 5.62 -3.09 10.31
N ILE A 54 4.87 -2.67 9.30
CA ILE A 54 5.14 -1.45 8.53
C ILE A 54 4.77 -0.22 9.38
N LYS A 55 5.69 0.74 9.48
CA LYS A 55 5.56 1.94 10.29
C LYS A 55 5.75 3.20 9.44
N ALA A 56 5.46 4.35 10.04
CA ALA A 56 5.80 5.63 9.42
C ALA A 56 7.34 5.85 9.47
N PRO A 57 7.92 6.59 8.51
CA PRO A 57 7.28 7.24 7.36
C PRO A 57 6.94 6.26 6.23
N ALA A 58 5.70 6.33 5.72
CA ALA A 58 5.23 5.52 4.61
C ALA A 58 4.21 6.24 3.72
N VAL A 59 4.19 5.86 2.44
CA VAL A 59 3.23 6.33 1.43
C VAL A 59 2.27 5.20 1.07
N ILE A 60 0.98 5.52 0.96
CA ILE A 60 -0.07 4.56 0.58
C ILE A 60 -0.56 4.96 -0.82
N VAL A 61 -0.52 4.02 -1.76
CA VAL A 61 -0.99 4.20 -3.15
C VAL A 61 -2.16 3.26 -3.40
N ILE A 62 -3.29 3.79 -3.85
CA ILE A 62 -4.53 3.03 -4.06
C ILE A 62 -4.95 3.14 -5.54
N GLY A 63 -5.03 2.03 -6.25
CA GLY A 63 -5.49 1.97 -7.63
C GLY A 63 -4.69 1.03 -8.53
N GLU A 64 -5.18 0.84 -9.75
CA GLU A 64 -4.63 -0.12 -10.73
C GLU A 64 -3.16 0.13 -11.08
N VAL A 65 -2.65 1.36 -10.89
CA VAL A 65 -1.23 1.70 -11.08
C VAL A 65 -0.29 0.83 -10.24
N VAL A 66 -0.76 0.29 -9.11
CA VAL A 66 0.02 -0.63 -8.26
C VAL A 66 0.43 -1.88 -9.04
N ASN A 67 -0.40 -2.38 -9.95
CA ASN A 67 -0.11 -3.57 -10.76
C ASN A 67 1.03 -3.35 -11.77
N LEU A 68 1.37 -2.09 -12.08
CA LEU A 68 2.50 -1.77 -12.96
C LEU A 68 3.84 -2.03 -12.28
N ARG A 69 3.88 -2.13 -10.94
CA ARG A 69 5.12 -2.33 -10.18
C ARG A 69 5.93 -3.52 -10.69
N GLU A 70 5.32 -4.69 -10.82
CA GLU A 70 6.00 -5.92 -11.24
C GLU A 70 6.54 -5.81 -12.67
N LYS A 71 5.86 -5.04 -13.53
CA LYS A 71 6.30 -4.80 -14.91
C LYS A 71 7.44 -3.80 -14.99
N LEU A 72 7.47 -2.82 -14.10
CA LEU A 72 8.46 -1.75 -14.11
C LEU A 72 9.73 -2.10 -13.32
N LEU A 73 9.62 -2.99 -12.33
CA LEU A 73 10.74 -3.43 -11.49
C LEU A 73 12.02 -3.80 -12.27
N PRO A 74 11.96 -4.57 -13.37
CA PRO A 74 13.16 -4.92 -14.14
C PRO A 74 13.86 -3.73 -14.81
N PHE A 75 13.20 -2.58 -14.91
CA PHE A 75 13.73 -1.36 -15.55
C PHE A 75 14.22 -0.33 -14.53
N LEU A 76 14.13 -0.63 -13.23
CA LEU A 76 14.48 0.27 -12.16
C LEU A 76 15.82 -0.13 -11.57
N ASP A 77 16.87 0.59 -11.95
CA ASP A 77 18.22 0.47 -11.37
C ASP A 77 18.28 1.29 -10.07
N PHE A 78 17.99 0.66 -8.93
CA PHE A 78 18.16 1.26 -7.59
C PHE A 78 18.94 0.32 -6.66
#